data_AF-A0A4P7HC48-F1
#
_entry.id   AF-A0A4P7HC48-F1
#
_cell.length_a   1.000
_cell.length_b   1.000
_cell.length_c   1.000
_cell.angle_alpha   90.00
_cell.angle_beta   90.00
_cell.angle_gamma   90.00
#
_symmetry.space_group_name_H-M   'P 1'
#
loop_
_entity.id
_entity.type
_entity.pdbx_description
1 polymer ?
#
loop_
_entity_poly.entity_id
_entity_poly.type
_entity_poly.pdbx_seq_one_letter_code
_entity_poly.pdbx_strand_id
1 'polypeptide(L)'
;MNQTGGFAGVNEFYTVDDKVESPRRSELFDMVAGLPFRSLQEAYIGPNGCRDAFSYTVTVTYRDGTSKRVDAEECGEPPRELTDVIALTKEIGYRGSGN
;
A
#
# COMPACT_ATOMS: atom_id res chain seq x y z
N MET A 1 -5.71 -1.92 -4.28
CA MET A 1 -4.80 -1.75 -3.13
C MET A 1 -5.53 -2.12 -1.89
N ASN A 2 -4.92 -2.98 -1.07
CA ASN A 2 -5.45 -3.40 0.21
C ASN A 2 -4.38 -3.09 1.25
N GLN A 3 -4.67 -2.17 2.16
CA GLN A 3 -3.79 -1.70 3.23
C GLN A 3 -4.36 -2.08 4.59
N THR A 4 -3.49 -2.48 5.50
CA THR A 4 -3.80 -2.76 6.91
C THR A 4 -2.69 -2.12 7.72
N GLY A 5 -3.01 -1.17 8.59
CA GLY A 5 -2.05 -0.59 9.53
C GLY A 5 -2.75 -0.07 10.76
N GLY A 6 -2.33 -0.53 11.94
CA GLY A 6 -2.99 -0.21 13.19
C GLY A 6 -2.05 -0.16 14.38
N PHE A 7 -2.04 0.99 15.06
CA PHE A 7 -1.99 1.00 16.52
C PHE A 7 -3.11 0.08 17.02
N ALA A 8 -2.79 -0.81 17.97
CA ALA A 8 -3.70 -1.65 18.76
C ALA A 8 -5.18 -1.61 18.29
N GLY A 9 -5.52 -2.38 17.25
CA GLY A 9 -6.91 -2.65 16.86
C GLY A 9 -7.50 -1.84 15.70
N VAL A 10 -6.77 -0.91 15.06
CA VAL A 10 -7.29 -0.21 13.87
C VAL A 10 -6.86 -0.93 12.59
N ASN A 11 -7.78 -1.58 11.89
CA ASN A 11 -7.55 -2.06 10.52
C ASN A 11 -8.21 -1.08 9.54
N GLU A 12 -7.41 -0.22 8.91
CA GLU A 12 -7.90 0.72 7.90
C GLU A 12 -7.62 0.20 6.50
N PHE A 13 -8.68 -0.13 5.78
CA PHE A 13 -8.60 -0.58 4.40
C PHE A 13 -8.79 0.60 3.46
N TYR A 14 -7.81 0.89 2.61
CA TYR A 14 -7.93 1.91 1.56
C TYR A 14 -7.93 1.25 0.20
N THR A 15 -9.03 1.41 -0.52
CA THR A 15 -9.15 0.87 -1.88
C THR A 15 -9.13 2.01 -2.89
N VAL A 16 -8.28 1.86 -3.90
CA VAL A 16 -8.28 2.71 -5.09
C VAL A 16 -8.62 1.83 -6.29
N ASP A 17 -9.75 2.15 -6.93
CA ASP A 17 -10.26 1.49 -8.14
C ASP A 17 -10.83 2.50 -9.13
N ASP A 18 -11.52 2.02 -10.17
CA ASP A 18 -12.07 2.85 -11.24
C ASP A 18 -13.13 3.86 -10.76
N LYS A 19 -13.71 3.67 -9.57
CA LYS A 19 -14.69 4.55 -8.94
C LYS A 19 -14.08 5.77 -8.26
N VAL A 20 -12.76 5.79 -8.04
CA VAL A 20 -12.08 6.96 -7.45
C VAL A 20 -11.98 8.06 -8.51
N GLU A 21 -12.75 9.13 -8.38
CA GLU A 21 -12.70 10.30 -9.25
C GLU A 21 -11.62 11.29 -8.78
N SER A 22 -10.36 10.85 -8.73
CA SER A 22 -9.21 11.71 -8.42
C SER A 22 -8.25 11.82 -9.60
N PRO A 23 -7.78 13.02 -9.98
CA PRO A 23 -6.77 13.17 -11.02
C PRO A 23 -5.44 12.50 -10.65
N ARG A 24 -5.14 12.37 -9.35
CA ARG A 24 -3.94 11.67 -8.85
C ARG A 24 -4.05 10.15 -8.92
N ARG A 25 -5.23 9.61 -9.27
CA ARG A 25 -5.41 8.17 -9.52
C ARG A 25 -4.49 7.68 -10.63
N SER A 26 -4.39 8.44 -11.72
CA SER A 26 -3.52 8.08 -12.84
C SER A 26 -2.05 8.06 -12.44
N GLU A 27 -1.63 9.01 -11.60
CA GLU A 27 -0.28 9.06 -11.00
C GLU A 27 -0.01 7.83 -10.13
N LEU A 28 -0.95 7.45 -9.26
CA LEU A 28 -0.84 6.22 -8.45
C LEU A 28 -0.67 4.98 -9.33
N PHE A 29 -1.51 4.83 -10.36
CA PHE A 29 -1.45 3.70 -11.27
C PHE A 29 -0.14 3.66 -12.06
N ASP A 30 0.38 4.81 -12.49
CA ASP A 30 1.67 4.89 -13.19
C ASP A 30 2.82 4.48 -12.26
N MET A 31 2.83 4.95 -11.01
CA MET A 31 3.84 4.56 -10.02
C MET A 31 3.88 3.04 -9.79
N VAL A 32 2.73 2.38 -9.64
CA VAL A 32 2.68 0.93 -9.38
C VAL A 32 2.77 0.07 -10.64
N ALA A 33 2.53 0.65 -11.80
CA ALA A 33 2.85 0.04 -13.09
C ALA A 33 4.35 0.16 -13.41
N GLY A 34 5.04 1.15 -12.83
CA GLY A 34 6.45 1.43 -13.05
C GLY A 34 7.38 0.29 -12.61
N LEU A 35 8.52 0.18 -13.30
CA LEU A 35 9.62 -0.71 -12.95
C LEU A 35 10.10 -0.56 -11.49
N PRO A 36 10.22 0.66 -10.91
CA PRO A 36 10.65 0.81 -9.52
C PRO A 36 9.76 0.03 -8.56
N PHE A 37 8.44 0.19 -8.66
CA PHE A 37 7.49 -0.54 -7.82
C PHE A 37 7.49 -2.05 -8.13
N ARG A 38 7.59 -2.43 -9.41
CA ARG A 38 7.67 -3.84 -9.82
C ARG A 38 8.94 -4.54 -9.35
N SER A 39 10.04 -3.80 -9.18
CA SER A 39 11.31 -4.30 -8.65
C SER A 39 11.36 -4.37 -7.12
N LEU A 40 10.39 -3.78 -6.42
CA LEU A 40 10.29 -3.88 -4.97
C LEU A 40 10.22 -5.34 -4.51
N GLN A 41 10.83 -5.61 -3.37
CA GLN A 41 10.69 -6.88 -2.68
C GLN A 41 9.23 -7.09 -2.24
N GLU A 42 8.86 -8.34 -2.01
CA GLU A 42 7.53 -8.68 -1.50
C GLU A 42 7.33 -8.24 -0.05
N ALA A 43 8.42 -8.07 0.71
CA ALA A 43 8.35 -7.69 2.11
C ALA A 43 9.53 -6.77 2.53
N TYR A 44 9.22 -5.71 3.27
CA TYR A 44 10.13 -4.81 3.96
C TYR A 44 9.79 -4.83 5.45
N ILE A 45 10.16 -5.92 6.10
CA ILE A 45 9.84 -6.22 7.50
C ILE A 45 11.10 -5.99 8.33
N GLY A 46 10.99 -5.23 9.41
CA GLY A 46 12.12 -4.89 10.27
C GLY A 46 12.56 -6.10 11.12
N PRO A 47 13.84 -6.20 11.51
CA PRO A 47 14.28 -7.29 12.38
C PRO A 47 13.57 -7.22 13.74
N ASN A 48 12.86 -8.30 14.06
CA ASN A 48 12.22 -8.57 15.35
C ASN A 48 11.08 -7.60 15.76
N GLY A 49 10.02 -7.59 14.96
CA GLY A 49 8.67 -7.31 15.43
C GLY A 49 8.60 -6.06 16.29
N CYS A 50 8.75 -4.90 15.62
CA CYS A 50 8.47 -3.64 16.26
C CYS A 50 7.06 -3.69 16.85
N ARG A 51 7.00 -3.90 18.17
CA ARG A 51 5.78 -4.16 18.93
C ARG A 51 4.76 -3.03 18.80
N ASP A 52 5.25 -1.84 18.46
CA ASP A 52 4.52 -0.60 18.32
C ASP A 52 4.64 0.01 16.91
N ALA A 53 5.01 -0.78 15.89
CA ALA A 53 5.08 -0.28 14.51
C ALA A 53 3.78 -0.50 13.74
N PHE A 54 3.53 0.43 12.81
CA PHE A 54 2.56 0.21 11.77
C PHE A 54 3.10 -0.78 10.75
N SER A 55 2.33 -1.85 10.54
CA SER A 55 2.40 -2.63 9.32
C SER A 55 1.57 -1.96 8.22
N TYR A 56 1.94 -2.22 6.98
CA TYR A 56 1.27 -1.75 5.79
C TYR A 56 1.32 -2.86 4.76
N THR A 57 0.18 -3.39 4.38
CA THR A 57 0.09 -4.22 3.17
C THR A 57 -0.25 -3.33 1.98
N VAL A 58 0.28 -3.61 0.79
CA VAL A 58 -0.11 -2.97 -0.46
C VAL A 58 -0.37 -4.08 -1.47
N THR A 59 -1.64 -4.30 -1.81
CA THR A 59 -2.03 -5.30 -2.83
C THR A 59 -2.46 -4.63 -4.13
N VAL A 60 -1.64 -4.69 -5.17
CA VAL A 60 -1.94 -4.16 -6.51
C VAL A 60 -2.45 -5.29 -7.39
N THR A 61 -3.66 -5.14 -7.92
CA THR A 61 -4.19 -6.06 -8.94
C THR A 61 -4.08 -5.38 -10.30
N TYR A 62 -3.35 -6.00 -11.20
CA TYR A 62 -3.14 -5.52 -12.56
C TYR A 62 -4.25 -6.05 -13.49
N ARG A 63 -4.37 -5.40 -14.65
CA ARG A 63 -5.44 -5.69 -15.63
C ARG A 63 -5.36 -7.09 -16.25
N ASP A 64 -4.16 -7.66 -16.30
CA ASP A 64 -3.88 -9.03 -16.75
C ASP A 64 -4.28 -10.10 -15.73
N GLY A 65 -4.78 -9.69 -14.55
CA GLY A 65 -5.18 -10.57 -13.46
C GLY A 65 -4.04 -10.90 -12.48
N THR A 66 -2.82 -10.47 -12.78
CA THR A 66 -1.68 -10.62 -11.87
C THR A 66 -1.87 -9.70 -10.67
N SER A 67 -1.56 -10.19 -9.47
CA SER A 67 -1.55 -9.36 -8.26
C SER A 67 -0.15 -9.31 -7.64
N LYS A 68 0.33 -8.12 -7.30
CA LYS A 68 1.53 -7.93 -6.49
C LYS A 68 1.13 -7.51 -5.08
N ARG A 69 1.62 -8.26 -4.10
CA ARG A 69 1.50 -7.90 -2.68
C ARG A 69 2.87 -7.45 -2.18
N VAL A 70 2.90 -6.30 -1.53
CA VAL A 70 4.08 -5.79 -0.83
C VAL A 70 3.69 -5.53 0.61
N ASP A 71 4.34 -6.20 1.54
CA ASP A 71 4.19 -5.97 2.97
C ASP A 71 5.33 -5.06 3.45
N ALA A 72 5.02 -4.04 4.23
CA ALA A 72 5.97 -3.07 4.73
C ALA A 72 5.70 -2.83 6.20
N GLU A 73 6.75 -2.64 6.99
CA GLU A 73 6.66 -2.16 8.36
C GLU A 73 7.41 -0.85 8.47
N GLU A 74 6.94 0.03 9.36
CA GLU A 74 7.61 1.32 9.60
C GLU A 74 9.09 1.14 10.01
N CYS A 75 9.38 0.06 10.74
CA CYS A 75 10.75 -0.30 11.13
C CYS A 75 11.55 -1.04 10.05
N GLY A 76 10.93 -1.43 8.94
CA GLY A 76 11.60 -2.14 7.85
C GLY A 76 12.30 -1.22 6.85
N GLU A 77 12.33 0.08 7.10
CA GLU A 77 12.89 1.13 6.24
C GLU A 77 12.47 0.96 4.76
N PRO A 78 11.16 0.96 4.46
CA PRO A 78 10.68 0.78 3.10
C PRO A 78 11.19 1.92 2.18
N PRO A 79 11.44 1.62 0.90
CA PRO A 79 11.90 2.62 -0.06
C PRO A 79 10.83 3.68 -0.31
N ARG A 80 11.27 4.86 -0.77
CA ARG A 80 10.41 6.05 -0.95
C ARG A 80 9.23 5.78 -1.87
N GLU A 81 9.44 4.99 -2.92
CA GLU A 81 8.39 4.60 -3.86
C GLU A 81 7.23 3.88 -3.17
N LEU A 82 7.52 3.00 -2.21
CA LEU A 82 6.48 2.29 -1.47
C LEU A 82 5.75 3.24 -0.51
N THR A 83 6.49 4.13 0.17
CA THR A 83 5.89 5.12 1.07
C THR A 83 5.02 6.14 0.33
N ASP A 84 5.43 6.57 -0.87
CA ASP A 84 4.66 7.49 -1.71
C ASP A 84 3.37 6.85 -2.21
N VAL A 85 3.44 5.58 -2.66
CA VAL A 85 2.25 4.79 -3.04
C VAL A 85 1.30 4.66 -1.86
N ILE A 86 1.81 4.36 -0.66
CA ILE A 86 1.00 4.26 0.57
C ILE A 86 0.34 5.61 0.90
N ALA A 87 1.10 6.70 0.92
CA ALA A 87 0.57 8.03 1.25
C ALA A 87 -0.50 8.47 0.25
N LEU A 88 -0.25 8.27 -1.03
CA LEU A 88 -1.18 8.61 -2.09
C LEU A 88 -2.45 7.75 -2.02
N THR A 89 -2.32 6.45 -1.76
CA THR A 89 -3.47 5.54 -1.57
C THR A 89 -4.35 5.97 -0.40
N LYS A 90 -3.75 6.43 0.71
CA LYS A 90 -4.50 6.97 1.86
C LYS A 90 -5.20 8.28 1.54
N GLU A 91 -4.61 9.12 0.69
CA GLU A 91 -5.15 10.42 0.32
C GLU A 91 -6.37 10.30 -0.61
N ILE A 92 -6.29 9.44 -1.63
CA ILE A 92 -7.33 9.34 -2.68
C ILE A 92 -8.21 8.10 -2.55
N GLY A 93 -7.76 7.08 -1.81
CA GLY A 93 -8.51 5.86 -1.60
C GLY A 93 -9.68 6.11 -0.68
N TYR A 94 -10.81 5.48 -0.98
CA TYR A 94 -11.91 5.47 -0.03
C TYR A 94 -11.60 4.46 1.07
N ARG A 95 -11.86 4.87 2.31
CA ARG A 95 -11.71 4.01 3.48
C ARG A 95 -12.87 3.03 3.53
N GLY A 96 -12.57 1.74 3.37
CA GLY A 96 -13.47 0.66 3.75
C GLY A 96 -13.39 0.45 5.25
N SER A 97 -14.49 0.67 5.98
CA SER A 97 -14.61 0.14 7.33
C SER A 97 -14.92 -1.34 7.20
N GLY A 98 -13.91 -2.20 7.39
CA GLY A 98 -14.14 -3.63 7.55
C GLY A 98 -14.97 -3.85 8.81
N ASN A 99 -16.17 -4.39 8.66
CA ASN A 99 -17.00 -4.90 9.76
C ASN A 99 -16.73 -6.38 9.95
#